data_AF-A0A813M287-F1
#
_entry.id   AF-A0A813M287-F1
#
_cell.length_a   1.000
_cell.length_b   1.000
_cell.length_c   1.000
_cell.angle_alpha   90.00
_cell.angle_beta   90.00
_cell.angle_gamma   90.00
#
_symmetry.space_group_name_H-M   'P 1'
#
loop_
_entity.id
_entity.type
_entity.pdbx_description
1 polymer ?
#
loop_
_entity_poly.entity_id
_entity_poly.type
_entity_poly.pdbx_seq_one_letter_code
_entity_poly.pdbx_strand_id
1 'polypeptide(L)'
;MNRLALIRSSIIFNQARSFSSSKPALVFAKDFKPGPYPETEAERRAAAKKYGLKPEDYQPYPNDGFGYGDYPNLGRISTDMKSDWGDYDDPYLKRNFGEPIVVTQEQLTAEKVTLRPQRVSFSNIIFWFLFGSVTYIGLHYLMWDYKCYIPLAPKQYPRDALNEGEKHFKI
;
A
#
# COMPACT_ATOMS: atom_id res chain seq x y z
N MET A 1 54.55 -20.30 -45.37
CA MET A 1 53.85 -19.83 -44.15
C MET A 1 53.05 -21.01 -43.57
N ASN A 2 53.37 -21.47 -42.37
CA ASN A 2 52.82 -22.71 -41.79
C ASN A 2 51.33 -22.55 -41.43
N ARG A 3 50.45 -23.33 -42.06
CA ARG A 3 48.98 -23.32 -41.80
C ARG A 3 48.64 -23.50 -40.31
N LEU A 4 49.45 -24.22 -39.55
CA LEU A 4 49.29 -24.41 -38.11
C LEU A 4 49.41 -23.11 -37.29
N ALA A 5 50.24 -22.15 -37.74
CA ALA A 5 50.39 -20.87 -37.07
C ALA A 5 49.17 -19.95 -37.25
N LEU A 6 48.55 -20.00 -38.44
CA LEU A 6 47.32 -19.27 -38.75
C LEU A 6 46.10 -19.83 -37.99
N ILE A 7 46.04 -21.15 -37.81
CA ILE A 7 44.94 -21.79 -37.06
C ILE A 7 45.08 -21.46 -35.55
N ARG A 8 46.30 -21.44 -35.01
CA ARG A 8 46.52 -21.02 -33.60
C ARG A 8 46.19 -19.55 -33.38
N SER A 9 46.57 -18.65 -34.28
CA SER A 9 46.22 -17.24 -34.13
C SER A 9 44.71 -17.03 -34.26
N SER A 10 44.01 -17.74 -35.15
CA SER A 10 42.56 -17.62 -35.30
C SER A 10 41.77 -18.19 -34.11
N ILE A 11 42.24 -19.27 -33.49
CA ILE A 11 41.62 -19.84 -32.28
C ILE A 11 41.80 -18.88 -31.08
N ILE A 12 42.99 -18.29 -30.94
CA ILE A 12 43.27 -17.31 -29.88
C ILE A 12 42.47 -16.01 -30.12
N PHE A 13 42.33 -15.57 -31.38
CA PHE A 13 41.50 -14.41 -31.73
C PHE A 13 40.01 -14.66 -31.52
N ASN A 14 39.51 -15.88 -31.75
CA ASN A 14 38.12 -16.23 -31.50
C ASN A 14 37.80 -16.41 -30.01
N GLN A 15 38.74 -16.91 -29.19
CA GLN A 15 38.55 -16.93 -27.74
C GLN A 15 38.62 -15.53 -27.10
N ALA A 16 39.39 -14.61 -27.66
CA ALA A 16 39.35 -13.20 -27.25
C ALA A 16 38.03 -12.49 -27.67
N ARG A 17 37.30 -13.06 -28.63
CA ARG A 17 35.93 -12.69 -29.02
C ARG A 17 34.85 -13.51 -28.30
N SER A 18 35.21 -14.38 -27.37
CA SER A 18 34.27 -14.82 -26.33
C SER A 18 33.92 -13.57 -25.52
N PHE A 19 32.89 -12.90 -26.04
CA PHE A 19 32.12 -11.85 -25.44
C PHE A 19 32.08 -12.08 -23.93
N SER A 20 32.91 -11.31 -23.22
CA SER A 20 32.53 -10.82 -21.91
C SER A 20 31.39 -9.80 -22.09
N SER A 21 30.26 -10.25 -22.66
CA SER A 21 28.98 -9.57 -22.60
C SER A 21 28.00 -10.50 -21.91
N SER A 22 28.26 -10.74 -20.64
CA SER A 22 27.15 -10.96 -19.71
C SER A 22 27.65 -10.84 -18.27
N LYS A 23 28.23 -9.69 -17.92
CA LYS A 23 27.52 -9.01 -16.83
C LYS A 23 26.18 -8.67 -17.47
N PRO A 24 25.03 -9.18 -16.98
CA PRO A 24 23.77 -8.65 -17.45
C PRO A 24 23.82 -7.16 -17.12
N ALA A 25 24.21 -6.36 -18.10
CA ALA A 25 23.98 -4.94 -18.08
C ALA A 25 22.48 -4.82 -18.27
N LEU A 26 21.72 -5.13 -17.23
CA LEU A 26 20.68 -4.19 -16.88
C LEU A 26 21.42 -2.87 -16.68
N VAL A 27 21.39 -2.05 -17.72
CA VAL A 27 22.01 -0.72 -17.84
C VAL A 27 21.27 0.25 -16.90
N PHE A 28 21.01 -0.16 -15.67
CA PHE A 28 20.83 0.77 -14.57
C PHE A 28 22.23 1.30 -14.25
N ALA A 29 22.70 2.24 -15.08
CA ALA A 29 23.95 2.93 -14.86
C ALA A 29 23.99 3.41 -13.40
N LYS A 30 25.19 3.42 -12.80
CA LYS A 30 25.42 3.91 -11.43
C LYS A 30 24.73 5.27 -11.20
N ASP A 31 24.62 6.05 -12.27
CA ASP A 31 24.01 7.37 -12.33
C ASP A 31 22.49 7.38 -12.03
N PHE A 32 21.78 6.27 -12.24
CA PHE A 32 20.35 6.14 -11.92
C PHE A 32 20.08 5.70 -10.47
N LYS A 33 21.10 5.24 -9.73
CA LYS A 33 20.92 4.82 -8.34
C LYS A 33 20.77 6.05 -7.43
N PRO A 34 19.83 6.05 -6.46
CA PRO A 34 19.73 7.13 -5.48
C PRO A 34 21.06 7.43 -4.79
N GLY A 35 21.29 8.71 -4.54
CA GLY A 35 22.53 9.26 -3.99
C GLY A 35 22.32 9.99 -2.65
N PRO A 36 23.37 10.66 -2.14
CA PRO A 36 23.26 11.49 -0.93
C PRO A 36 22.41 12.74 -1.18
N TYR A 37 21.98 13.40 -0.10
CA TYR A 37 21.16 14.61 -0.18
C TYR A 37 21.87 15.73 -0.99
N PRO A 38 21.19 16.37 -1.97
CA PRO A 38 21.78 17.43 -2.77
C PRO A 38 21.81 18.75 -2.00
N GLU A 39 23.01 19.24 -1.71
CA GLU A 39 23.20 20.51 -0.98
C GLU A 39 23.28 21.70 -1.95
N THR A 40 23.88 21.50 -3.12
CA THR A 40 24.06 22.56 -4.11
C THR A 40 22.93 22.60 -5.15
N GLU A 41 22.70 23.77 -5.75
CA GLU A 41 21.71 23.94 -6.81
C GLU A 41 22.08 23.17 -8.09
N ALA A 42 23.38 23.02 -8.37
CA ALA A 42 23.86 22.21 -9.49
C ALA A 42 23.53 20.72 -9.29
N GLU A 43 23.77 20.19 -8.09
CA GLU A 43 23.40 18.81 -7.73
C GLU A 43 21.89 18.62 -7.74
N ARG A 44 21.12 19.60 -7.26
CA ARG A 44 19.66 19.58 -7.31
C ARG A 44 19.15 19.47 -8.75
N ARG A 45 19.70 20.26 -9.68
CA ARG A 45 19.35 20.20 -11.10
C ARG A 45 19.74 18.87 -11.75
N ALA A 46 20.90 18.31 -11.38
CA ALA A 46 21.32 17.00 -11.84
C ALA A 46 20.41 15.87 -11.32
N ALA A 47 20.02 15.93 -10.04
CA ALA A 47 19.09 14.98 -9.42
C ALA A 47 17.69 15.08 -10.05
N ALA A 48 17.16 16.29 -10.27
CA ALA A 48 15.90 16.49 -10.96
C ALA A 48 15.91 15.84 -12.35
N LYS A 49 16.97 16.08 -13.14
CA LYS A 49 17.15 15.46 -14.46
C LYS A 49 17.22 13.92 -14.39
N LYS A 50 17.88 13.37 -13.38
CA LYS A 50 18.00 11.92 -13.16
C LYS A 50 16.65 11.26 -12.90
N TYR A 51 15.75 11.92 -12.16
CA TYR A 51 14.39 11.43 -11.87
C TYR A 51 13.36 11.86 -12.92
N GLY A 52 13.76 12.51 -14.02
CA GLY A 52 12.85 12.98 -15.07
C GLY A 52 11.94 14.13 -14.64
N LEU A 53 12.29 14.85 -13.57
CA LEU A 53 11.52 15.96 -13.02
C LEU A 53 12.09 17.31 -13.49
N LYS A 54 11.24 18.33 -13.52
CA LYS A 54 11.70 19.71 -13.70
C LYS A 54 12.45 20.15 -12.43
N PRO A 55 13.47 21.02 -12.55
CA PRO A 55 14.18 21.54 -11.38
C PRO A 55 13.28 22.23 -10.34
N GLU A 56 12.18 22.83 -10.80
CA GLU A 56 11.20 23.53 -9.96
C GLU A 56 10.30 22.58 -9.16
N ASP A 57 9.92 21.45 -9.77
CA ASP A 57 9.06 20.43 -9.15
C ASP A 57 9.85 19.46 -8.26
N TYR A 58 11.18 19.45 -8.38
CA TYR A 58 12.04 18.59 -7.61
C TYR A 58 12.27 19.13 -6.20
N GLN A 59 11.66 18.46 -5.22
CA GLN A 59 11.89 18.70 -3.80
C GLN A 59 12.39 17.41 -3.13
N PRO A 60 13.62 17.37 -2.59
CA PRO A 60 14.08 16.22 -1.82
C PRO A 60 13.42 16.18 -0.43
N TYR A 61 13.43 15.01 0.22
CA TYR A 61 13.06 14.89 1.64
C TYR A 61 14.03 15.66 2.54
N PRO A 62 13.58 16.20 3.69
CA PRO A 62 14.47 16.86 4.64
C PRO A 62 15.58 15.92 5.14
N ASN A 63 16.77 16.49 5.37
CA ASN A 63 17.96 15.74 5.79
C ASN A 63 17.96 15.48 7.31
N ASP A 64 16.96 14.73 7.79
CA ASP A 64 16.79 14.42 9.22
C ASP A 64 17.48 13.10 9.64
N GLY A 65 18.38 12.57 8.80
CA GLY A 65 19.08 11.31 9.07
C GLY A 65 18.27 10.03 8.80
N PHE A 66 17.05 10.12 8.27
CA PHE A 66 16.24 8.96 7.88
C PHE A 66 16.77 8.21 6.64
N GLY A 67 17.77 8.75 5.94
CA GLY A 67 18.45 8.05 4.83
C GLY A 67 17.73 8.12 3.49
N TYR A 68 16.80 9.07 3.27
CA TYR A 68 16.14 9.26 1.97
C TYR A 68 17.07 9.75 0.85
N GLY A 69 18.15 10.46 1.20
CA GLY A 69 19.16 10.92 0.24
C GLY A 69 18.62 11.94 -0.77
N ASP A 70 18.89 11.71 -2.06
CA ASP A 70 18.40 12.53 -3.19
C ASP A 70 17.02 12.13 -3.72
N TYR A 71 16.27 11.30 -3.00
CA TYR A 71 14.99 10.82 -3.51
C TYR A 71 13.91 11.92 -3.51
N PRO A 72 13.13 12.10 -4.59
CA PRO A 72 12.13 13.16 -4.67
C PRO A 72 10.94 12.89 -3.75
N ASN A 73 10.45 13.94 -3.09
CA ASN A 73 9.23 13.96 -2.31
C ASN A 73 8.05 14.38 -3.21
N LEU A 74 7.37 13.40 -3.78
CA LEU A 74 6.25 13.58 -4.72
C LEU A 74 4.90 13.86 -4.02
N GLY A 75 4.91 14.05 -2.70
CA GLY A 75 3.69 14.10 -1.90
C GLY A 75 3.04 12.73 -1.72
N ARG A 76 1.96 12.70 -0.93
CA ARG A 76 1.23 11.47 -0.61
C ARG A 76 -0.08 11.45 -1.40
N ILE A 77 -0.04 10.93 -2.61
CA ILE A 77 -1.22 10.72 -3.44
C ILE A 77 -1.49 9.22 -3.51
N SER A 78 -2.69 8.83 -3.12
CA SER A 78 -3.12 7.43 -3.17
C SER A 78 -3.60 7.06 -4.57
N THR A 79 -3.49 5.77 -4.92
CA THR A 79 -3.79 5.26 -6.27
C THR A 79 -5.25 5.55 -6.65
N ASP A 80 -6.17 5.50 -5.70
CA ASP A 80 -7.57 5.83 -5.92
C ASP A 80 -7.80 7.33 -6.20
N MET A 81 -6.92 8.22 -5.76
CA MET A 81 -7.05 9.66 -6.10
C MET A 81 -6.67 9.97 -7.55
N LYS A 82 -5.88 9.11 -8.19
CA LYS A 82 -5.58 9.25 -9.62
C LYS A 82 -6.82 8.93 -10.46
N SER A 83 -6.94 9.57 -11.62
CA SER A 83 -8.05 9.34 -12.57
C SER A 83 -8.20 7.85 -12.89
N ASP A 84 -9.43 7.35 -12.98
CA ASP A 84 -9.69 5.99 -13.46
C ASP A 84 -9.65 5.89 -14.99
N TRP A 85 -9.77 7.03 -15.68
CA TRP A 85 -9.89 7.11 -17.14
C TRP A 85 -8.56 7.41 -17.85
N GLY A 86 -7.45 7.39 -17.12
CA GLY A 86 -6.12 7.61 -17.70
C GLY A 86 -5.62 6.36 -18.42
N ASP A 87 -5.00 6.55 -19.58
CA ASP A 87 -4.27 5.49 -20.28
C ASP A 87 -2.93 5.28 -19.56
N TYR A 88 -2.94 4.42 -18.53
CA TYR A 88 -1.74 4.08 -17.77
C TYR A 88 -1.02 2.86 -18.34
N ASP A 89 0.31 2.88 -18.36
CA ASP A 89 1.11 1.69 -18.73
C ASP A 89 0.88 0.52 -17.76
N ASP A 90 0.74 0.81 -16.46
CA ASP A 90 0.27 -0.13 -15.44
C ASP A 90 -1.09 0.35 -14.92
N PRO A 91 -2.21 -0.23 -15.42
CA PRO A 91 -3.55 0.13 -14.98
C PRO A 91 -3.83 -0.18 -13.51
N TYR A 92 -3.15 -1.18 -12.93
CA TYR A 92 -3.40 -1.60 -11.55
C TYR A 92 -2.84 -0.56 -10.56
N LEU A 93 -1.62 -0.08 -10.79
CA LEU A 93 -0.99 0.96 -9.97
C LEU A 93 -1.29 2.40 -10.46
N LYS A 94 -2.01 2.52 -11.59
CA LYS A 94 -2.27 3.78 -12.31
C LYS A 94 -0.99 4.60 -12.46
N ARG A 95 0.03 4.01 -13.07
CA ARG A 95 1.38 4.59 -13.18
C ARG A 95 1.93 4.39 -14.58
N ASN A 96 2.65 5.39 -15.07
CA ASN A 96 3.35 5.31 -16.36
C ASN A 96 4.82 4.91 -16.18
N PHE A 97 5.40 4.39 -17.26
CA PHE A 97 6.80 4.05 -17.32
C PHE A 97 7.67 5.31 -17.19
N GLY A 98 8.70 5.25 -16.35
CA GLY A 98 9.62 6.37 -16.10
C GLY A 98 9.13 7.40 -15.08
N GLU A 99 7.91 7.28 -14.56
CA GLU A 99 7.45 8.11 -13.43
C GLU A 99 8.20 7.73 -12.13
N PRO A 100 8.69 8.72 -11.36
CA PRO A 100 9.27 8.46 -10.06
C PRO A 100 8.20 7.94 -9.10
N ILE A 101 8.60 7.02 -8.21
CA ILE A 101 7.68 6.31 -7.31
C ILE A 101 7.69 7.00 -5.93
N VAL A 102 6.56 7.06 -5.23
CA VAL A 102 6.55 7.58 -3.84
C VAL A 102 7.23 6.57 -2.90
N VAL A 103 7.99 7.02 -1.90
CA VAL A 103 8.67 6.12 -0.94
C VAL A 103 7.68 5.15 -0.24
N THR A 104 6.48 5.63 0.06
CA THR A 104 5.40 4.84 0.70
C THR A 104 4.39 4.26 -0.29
N GLN A 105 4.78 4.05 -1.55
CA GLN A 105 3.88 3.56 -2.61
C GLN A 105 3.15 2.26 -2.23
N GLU A 106 3.83 1.36 -1.52
CA GLU A 106 3.24 0.10 -1.06
C GLU A 106 2.05 0.28 -0.12
N GLN A 107 1.97 1.41 0.60
CA GLN A 107 0.85 1.75 1.50
C GLN A 107 -0.26 2.48 0.76
N LEU A 108 0.08 3.21 -0.30
CA LEU A 108 -0.81 4.08 -1.08
C LEU A 108 -1.41 3.37 -2.30
N THR A 109 -1.27 2.05 -2.36
CA THR A 109 -1.95 1.19 -3.34
C THR A 109 -3.46 1.20 -3.08
N ALA A 110 -4.26 1.02 -4.13
CA ALA A 110 -5.73 1.10 -4.06
C ALA A 110 -6.37 0.14 -3.02
N GLU A 111 -5.72 -0.98 -2.73
CA GLU A 111 -6.21 -1.99 -1.78
C GLU A 111 -5.95 -1.66 -0.30
N LYS A 112 -5.05 -0.70 -0.02
CA LYS A 112 -4.57 -0.47 1.35
C LYS A 112 -5.14 0.80 1.95
N VAL A 113 -4.45 1.92 1.78
CA VAL A 113 -4.83 3.20 2.39
C VAL A 113 -5.27 4.17 1.31
N THR A 114 -6.51 4.66 1.44
CA THR A 114 -7.00 5.80 0.67
C THR A 114 -6.70 7.11 1.41
N LEU A 115 -6.20 8.09 0.67
CA LEU A 115 -6.05 9.48 1.13
C LEU A 115 -7.09 10.41 0.51
N ARG A 116 -8.07 9.85 -0.21
CA ARG A 116 -9.14 10.62 -0.83
C ARG A 116 -9.93 11.36 0.25
N PRO A 117 -10.19 12.67 0.07
CA PRO A 117 -10.95 13.44 1.05
C PRO A 117 -12.35 12.83 1.19
N GLN A 118 -12.72 12.54 2.44
CA GLN A 118 -14.02 12.00 2.76
C GLN A 118 -15.07 13.12 2.77
N ARG A 119 -16.30 12.79 2.39
CA ARG A 119 -17.41 13.75 2.38
C ARG A 119 -17.77 14.26 3.78
N VAL A 120 -17.51 13.43 4.80
CA VAL A 120 -17.84 13.71 6.20
C VAL A 120 -16.53 13.74 6.99
N SER A 121 -16.40 14.71 7.89
CA SER A 121 -15.25 14.81 8.79
C SER A 121 -15.15 13.57 9.68
N PHE A 122 -13.93 13.11 9.93
CA PHE A 122 -13.64 11.95 10.76
C PHE A 122 -14.22 12.09 12.18
N SER A 123 -14.16 13.29 12.76
CA SER A 123 -14.73 13.56 14.09
C SER A 123 -16.25 13.36 14.12
N ASN A 124 -16.96 13.71 13.03
CA ASN A 124 -18.40 13.49 12.94
C ASN A 124 -18.72 11.99 12.84
N ILE A 125 -17.94 11.22 12.08
CA ILE A 125 -18.11 9.77 11.96
C ILE A 125 -17.92 9.12 13.33
N ILE A 126 -16.85 9.46 14.05
CA ILE A 126 -16.60 8.94 15.40
C ILE A 126 -17.72 9.35 16.35
N PHE A 127 -18.12 10.62 16.34
CA PHE A 127 -19.16 11.11 17.23
C PHE A 127 -20.46 10.33 17.07
N TRP A 128 -20.96 10.17 15.84
CA TRP A 128 -22.20 9.43 15.59
C TRP A 128 -22.07 7.94 15.88
N PHE A 129 -20.92 7.33 15.59
CA PHE A 129 -20.66 5.94 15.92
C PHE A 129 -20.68 5.69 17.43
N LEU A 130 -19.95 6.51 18.21
CA LEU A 130 -19.88 6.39 19.66
C LEU A 130 -21.19 6.77 20.32
N PHE A 131 -21.82 7.86 19.87
CA PHE A 131 -23.12 8.29 20.39
C PHE A 131 -24.18 7.21 20.17
N GLY A 132 -24.31 6.69 18.95
CA GLY A 132 -25.25 5.61 18.64
C GLY A 132 -25.00 4.35 19.49
N SER A 133 -23.73 3.97 19.65
CA SER A 133 -23.35 2.80 20.45
C SER A 133 -23.69 2.98 21.93
N VAL A 134 -23.36 4.13 22.51
CA VAL A 134 -23.63 4.44 23.92
C VAL A 134 -25.13 4.56 24.17
N THR A 135 -25.88 5.23 23.28
CA THR A 135 -27.34 5.33 23.38
C THR A 135 -27.99 3.95 23.30
N TYR A 136 -27.54 3.09 22.38
CA TYR A 136 -28.04 1.72 22.25
C TYR A 136 -27.81 0.92 23.54
N ILE A 137 -26.57 0.92 24.05
CA ILE A 137 -26.22 0.21 25.28
C ILE A 137 -27.00 0.78 26.47
N GLY A 138 -27.06 2.10 26.60
CA GLY A 138 -27.79 2.78 27.68
C GLY A 138 -29.29 2.47 27.67
N LEU A 139 -29.90 2.43 26.48
CA LEU A 139 -31.31 2.06 26.34
C LEU A 139 -31.54 0.60 26.76
N HIS A 140 -30.63 -0.31 26.40
CA HIS A 140 -30.70 -1.70 26.84
C HIS A 140 -30.64 -1.84 28.36
N TYR A 141 -29.78 -1.07 29.04
CA TYR A 141 -29.74 -1.06 30.49
C TYR A 141 -31.01 -0.47 31.12
N LEU A 142 -31.54 0.62 30.55
CA LEU A 142 -32.78 1.25 31.05
C LEU A 142 -33.99 0.33 30.88
N MET A 143 -34.05 -0.41 29.78
CA MET A 143 -35.16 -1.31 29.45
C MET A 143 -34.99 -2.72 30.04
N TRP A 144 -33.97 -2.96 30.86
CA TRP A 144 -33.68 -4.30 31.40
C TRP A 144 -34.87 -4.90 32.18
N ASP A 145 -35.61 -4.06 32.91
CA ASP A 145 -36.77 -4.49 33.70
C ASP A 145 -38.04 -4.62 32.85
N TYR A 146 -38.09 -3.98 31.69
CA TYR A 146 -39.23 -3.98 30.77
C TYR A 146 -39.06 -5.03 29.67
N LYS A 147 -39.03 -6.31 30.07
CA LYS A 147 -38.91 -7.43 29.13
C LYS A 147 -40.24 -7.68 28.43
N CYS A 148 -40.25 -7.61 27.11
CA CYS A 148 -41.36 -8.09 26.31
C CYS A 148 -41.38 -9.62 26.36
N TYR A 149 -42.43 -10.19 26.95
CA TYR A 149 -42.70 -11.63 26.90
C TYR A 149 -44.02 -11.88 26.21
N ILE A 150 -44.15 -13.07 25.62
CA ILE A 150 -45.41 -13.51 25.05
C ILE A 150 -46.25 -14.05 26.21
N PRO A 151 -47.54 -13.68 26.37
CA PRO A 151 -48.38 -14.09 27.49
C PRO A 151 -48.80 -15.57 27.37
N LEU A 152 -47.83 -16.48 27.45
CA LEU A 152 -48.03 -17.91 27.52
C LEU A 152 -47.60 -18.43 28.89
N ALA A 153 -48.22 -19.54 29.29
CA ALA A 153 -47.73 -20.34 30.39
C ALA A 153 -46.30 -20.85 30.09
N PRO A 154 -45.50 -21.13 31.13
CA PRO A 154 -44.19 -21.74 30.95
C PRO A 154 -44.33 -23.08 30.22
N LYS A 155 -43.33 -23.41 29.41
CA LYS A 155 -43.29 -24.67 28.65
C LYS A 155 -43.24 -25.85 29.63
N GLN A 156 -44.22 -26.75 29.52
CA GLN A 156 -44.30 -27.97 30.31
C GLN A 156 -43.41 -29.06 29.69
N TYR A 157 -42.71 -29.83 30.53
CA TYR A 157 -41.81 -30.90 30.08
C TYR A 157 -42.21 -32.24 30.71
N PRO A 158 -42.19 -33.35 29.97
CA PRO A 158 -42.54 -34.67 30.51
C PRO A 158 -41.41 -35.26 31.38
N ARG A 159 -41.79 -36.17 32.30
CA ARG A 159 -40.86 -37.00 33.12
C ARG A 159 -39.86 -36.21 33.95
N ASP A 160 -40.31 -35.19 34.67
CA ASP A 160 -39.48 -34.48 35.66
C ASP A 160 -38.15 -33.94 35.09
N ALA A 161 -38.14 -33.56 33.81
CA ALA A 161 -36.91 -33.19 33.10
C ALA A 161 -36.23 -31.89 33.61
N LEU A 162 -36.97 -31.06 34.35
CA LEU A 162 -36.46 -29.82 34.95
C LEU A 162 -36.47 -29.88 36.47
N ASN A 163 -37.60 -30.30 37.06
CA ASN A 163 -37.80 -30.36 38.49
C ASN A 163 -38.39 -31.73 38.87
N GLU A 164 -37.83 -32.37 39.89
CA GLU A 164 -38.30 -33.66 40.40
C GLU A 164 -39.68 -33.51 41.06
N GLY A 165 -40.64 -34.34 40.66
CA GLY A 165 -41.98 -34.39 41.25
C GLY A 165 -43.03 -33.43 40.66
N GLU A 166 -42.72 -32.66 39.61
CA GLU A 166 -43.69 -31.77 38.96
C GLU A 166 -44.65 -32.52 38.04
N LYS A 167 -45.96 -32.43 38.33
CA LYS A 167 -47.02 -33.06 37.52
C LYS A 167 -47.76 -32.00 36.70
N HIS A 168 -47.84 -32.22 35.39
CA HIS A 168 -48.60 -31.38 34.47
C HIS A 168 -49.94 -32.03 34.12
N PHE A 169 -51.03 -31.26 34.19
CA PHE A 169 -52.38 -31.73 33.90
C PHE A 169 -52.89 -31.10 32.60
N LYS A 170 -53.78 -31.83 31.91
CA LYS A 170 -54.47 -31.32 30.72
C LYS A 170 -55.51 -30.28 31.17
N ILE A 171 -55.41 -29.08 30.60
CA ILE A 171 -56.40 -28.00 30.76
C ILE A 171 -57.60 -28.29 29.87
#